data_AF-A0A966UYM2-F1
#
_entry.id   AF-A0A966UYM2-F1
#
_cell.length_a   1.000
_cell.length_b   1.000
_cell.length_c   1.000
_cell.angle_alpha   90.00
_cell.angle_beta   90.00
_cell.angle_gamma   90.00
#
_symmetry.space_group_name_H-M   'P 1'
#
loop_
_entity.id
_entity.type
_entity.pdbx_description
1 polymer ?
#
loop_
_entity_poly.entity_id
_entity_poly.type
_entity_poly.pdbx_seq_one_letter_code
_entity_poly.pdbx_strand_id
1 'polypeptide(L)'
;MSLIEWVMATGVFLSAGACSLQIWASSAKATQQLGVEQRLLLQMDGQLLRLKAHWLQVAASQPTPMECQAAVDWMLQDPLANQAPAELGQRFSRLADGLGMAVDLRSEAANLERRRLFTPAALGLCVAEGVG
;
A
#
# COMPACT_ATOMS: atom_id res chain seq x y z
N MET A 1 -26.86 51.82 -26.61
CA MET A 1 -25.93 50.80 -26.13
C MET A 1 -24.52 51.28 -26.43
N SER A 2 -23.75 51.57 -25.40
CA SER A 2 -22.44 52.22 -25.56
C SER A 2 -21.33 51.18 -25.72
N LEU A 3 -20.28 51.53 -26.48
CA LEU A 3 -19.11 50.67 -26.72
C LEU A 3 -18.46 50.19 -25.40
N ILE A 4 -18.61 50.99 -24.33
CA ILE A 4 -18.15 50.72 -22.98
C ILE A 4 -18.87 49.50 -22.35
N GLU A 5 -20.17 49.32 -22.59
CA GLU A 5 -20.94 48.19 -22.05
C GLU A 5 -20.45 46.86 -22.61
N TRP A 6 -20.11 46.82 -23.91
CA TRP A 6 -19.57 45.62 -24.56
C TRP A 6 -18.17 45.25 -24.06
N VAL A 7 -17.31 46.25 -23.84
CA VAL A 7 -15.96 46.02 -23.31
C VAL A 7 -16.03 45.50 -21.86
N MET A 8 -16.89 46.08 -21.03
CA MET A 8 -17.14 45.61 -19.65
C MET A 8 -17.68 44.18 -19.64
N ALA A 9 -18.72 43.88 -20.44
CA ALA A 9 -19.30 42.55 -20.51
C ALA A 9 -18.29 41.48 -20.94
N THR A 10 -17.45 41.80 -21.92
CA THR A 10 -16.40 40.88 -22.41
C THR A 10 -15.32 40.66 -21.37
N GLY A 11 -14.90 41.70 -20.64
CA GLY A 11 -13.93 41.59 -19.55
C GLY A 11 -14.42 40.72 -18.40
N VAL A 12 -15.68 40.89 -17.98
CA VAL A 12 -16.31 40.05 -16.94
C VAL A 12 -16.42 38.59 -17.43
N PHE A 13 -16.79 38.37 -18.68
CA PHE A 13 -16.92 37.02 -19.23
C PHE A 13 -15.57 36.30 -19.34
N LEU A 14 -14.53 37.00 -19.79
CA LEU A 14 -13.17 36.46 -19.88
C LEU A 14 -12.57 36.16 -18.51
N SER A 15 -12.77 37.05 -17.53
CA SER A 15 -12.29 36.83 -16.16
C SER A 15 -13.02 35.66 -15.48
N ALA A 16 -14.35 35.56 -15.63
CA ALA A 16 -15.11 34.41 -15.14
C ALA A 16 -14.69 33.10 -15.82
N GLY A 17 -14.45 33.12 -17.14
CA GLY A 17 -13.95 31.97 -17.89
C GLY A 17 -12.55 31.54 -17.43
N ALA A 18 -11.64 32.48 -17.19
CA ALA A 18 -10.30 32.20 -16.69
C ALA A 18 -10.31 31.58 -15.29
N CYS A 19 -11.11 32.11 -14.37
CA CYS A 19 -11.27 31.55 -13.02
C CYS A 19 -11.85 30.13 -13.06
N SER A 20 -12.86 29.88 -13.91
CA SER A 20 -13.44 28.54 -14.08
C SER A 20 -12.39 27.54 -14.59
N LEU A 21 -11.63 27.90 -15.63
CA LEU A 21 -10.56 27.04 -16.16
C LEU A 21 -9.47 26.73 -15.13
N GLN A 22 -9.11 27.69 -14.28
CA GLN A 22 -8.13 27.47 -13.21
C GLN A 22 -8.62 26.43 -12.20
N ILE A 23 -9.90 26.49 -11.80
CA ILE A 23 -10.52 25.52 -10.88
C ILE A 23 -10.53 24.12 -11.49
N TRP A 24 -10.88 24.01 -12.78
CA TRP A 24 -10.86 22.72 -13.48
C TRP A 24 -9.44 22.16 -13.61
N ALA A 25 -8.47 23.01 -13.94
CA ALA A 25 -7.07 22.61 -14.05
C ALA A 25 -6.48 22.15 -12.69
N SER A 26 -6.81 22.84 -11.59
CA SER A 26 -6.39 22.40 -10.26
C SER A 26 -7.05 21.09 -9.86
N SER A 27 -8.34 20.93 -10.16
CA SER A 27 -9.10 19.71 -9.84
C SER A 27 -8.59 18.49 -10.63
N ALA A 28 -8.25 18.68 -11.91
CA ALA A 28 -7.69 17.63 -12.75
C ALA A 28 -6.33 17.14 -12.21
N LYS A 29 -5.44 18.07 -11.82
CA LYS A 29 -4.14 17.72 -11.22
C LYS A 29 -4.31 16.96 -9.90
N ALA A 30 -5.20 17.43 -9.02
CA ALA A 30 -5.48 16.76 -7.75
C ALA A 30 -6.03 15.34 -7.98
N THR A 31 -6.96 15.18 -8.93
CA THR A 31 -7.54 13.86 -9.26
C THR A 31 -6.49 12.90 -9.81
N GLN A 32 -5.57 13.39 -10.64
CA GLN A 32 -4.48 12.58 -11.17
C GLN A 32 -3.53 12.12 -10.06
N GLN A 33 -3.18 13.00 -9.12
CA GLN A 33 -2.34 12.66 -7.96
C GLN A 33 -3.01 11.60 -7.07
N LEU A 34 -4.28 11.79 -6.73
CA LEU A 34 -5.07 10.82 -5.96
C LEU A 34 -5.15 9.46 -6.68
N GLY A 35 -5.28 9.46 -8.01
CA GLY A 35 -5.28 8.23 -8.80
C GLY A 35 -3.97 7.47 -8.74
N VAL A 36 -2.83 8.16 -8.69
CA VAL A 36 -1.50 7.54 -8.53
C VAL A 36 -1.35 6.97 -7.12
N GLU A 37 -1.69 7.74 -6.10
CA GLU A 37 -1.63 7.30 -4.69
C GLU A 37 -2.52 6.06 -4.46
N GLN A 38 -3.75 6.07 -4.98
CA GLN A 38 -4.67 4.95 -4.82
C GLN A 38 -4.14 3.68 -5.51
N ARG A 39 -3.52 3.81 -6.69
CA ARG A 39 -2.88 2.66 -7.36
C ARG A 39 -1.73 2.10 -6.52
N LEU A 40 -0.89 2.95 -5.95
CA LEU A 40 0.22 2.51 -5.09
C LEU A 40 -0.29 1.80 -3.83
N LEU A 41 -1.34 2.33 -3.18
CA LEU A 41 -1.97 1.66 -2.04
C LEU A 41 -2.52 0.28 -2.41
N LEU A 42 -3.19 0.17 -3.55
CA LEU A 42 -3.69 -1.12 -4.06
C LEU A 42 -2.56 -2.09 -4.37
N GLN A 43 -1.42 -1.62 -4.91
CA GLN A 43 -0.24 -2.46 -5.12
C GLN A 43 0.35 -2.95 -3.80
N MET A 44 0.47 -2.08 -2.79
CA MET A 44 0.95 -2.45 -1.45
C MET A 44 0.05 -3.51 -0.83
N ASP A 45 -1.27 -3.32 -0.88
CA ASP A 45 -2.23 -4.30 -0.37
C ASP A 45 -2.20 -5.62 -1.15
N GLY A 46 -2.08 -5.54 -2.48
CA GLY A 46 -1.91 -6.71 -3.33
C GLY A 46 -0.67 -7.52 -2.96
N GLN A 47 0.45 -6.84 -2.67
CA GLN A 47 1.69 -7.50 -2.25
C GLN A 47 1.54 -8.19 -0.88
N LEU A 48 0.93 -7.53 0.09
CA LEU A 48 0.65 -8.14 1.41
C LEU A 48 -0.26 -9.37 1.29
N LEU A 49 -1.29 -9.30 0.43
CA LEU A 49 -2.19 -10.43 0.19
C LEU A 49 -1.47 -11.59 -0.50
N ARG A 50 -0.57 -11.32 -1.45
CA ARG A 50 0.24 -12.35 -2.12
C ARG A 50 1.14 -13.08 -1.14
N LEU A 51 1.85 -12.36 -0.27
CA LEU A 51 2.68 -12.97 0.77
C LEU A 51 1.84 -13.83 1.71
N LYS A 52 0.70 -13.30 2.18
CA LYS A 52 -0.22 -14.07 3.02
C LYS A 52 -0.70 -15.35 2.34
N ALA A 53 -1.14 -15.25 1.09
CA ALA A 53 -1.62 -16.39 0.32
C ALA A 53 -0.51 -17.44 0.12
N HIS A 54 0.71 -16.99 -0.18
CA HIS A 54 1.87 -17.86 -0.29
C HIS A 54 2.12 -18.64 1.00
N TRP A 55 2.19 -17.97 2.15
CA TRP A 55 2.43 -18.65 3.43
C TRP A 55 1.29 -19.57 3.83
N LEU A 56 0.03 -19.21 3.56
CA LEU A 56 -1.11 -20.11 3.77
C LEU A 56 -1.01 -21.36 2.88
N GLN A 57 -0.57 -21.22 1.64
CA GLN A 57 -0.39 -22.34 0.73
C GLN A 57 0.74 -23.28 1.20
N VAL A 58 1.82 -22.72 1.73
CA VAL A 58 2.91 -23.50 2.34
C VAL A 58 2.45 -24.20 3.61
N ALA A 59 1.69 -23.52 4.48
CA ALA A 59 1.12 -24.13 5.68
C ALA A 59 0.23 -25.34 5.33
N ALA A 60 -0.58 -25.22 4.28
CA ALA A 60 -1.45 -26.29 3.83
C ALA A 60 -0.70 -27.52 3.24
N SER A 61 0.54 -27.35 2.78
CA SER A 61 1.34 -28.44 2.23
C SER A 61 2.31 -29.08 3.23
N GLN A 62 2.46 -28.50 4.43
CA GLN A 62 3.29 -29.05 5.48
C GLN A 62 2.52 -30.07 6.34
N PRO A 63 3.03 -31.31 6.49
CA PRO A 63 2.33 -32.36 7.23
C PRO A 63 2.39 -32.18 8.75
N THR A 64 3.36 -31.41 9.26
CA THR A 64 3.54 -31.15 10.69
C THR A 64 3.85 -29.68 10.92
N PRO A 65 3.10 -28.99 11.82
CA PRO A 65 3.38 -27.60 12.17
C PRO A 65 4.78 -27.46 12.77
N MET A 66 5.47 -26.38 12.41
CA MET A 66 6.80 -26.05 12.92
C MET A 66 6.69 -25.42 14.32
N GLU A 67 7.82 -25.32 15.03
CA GLU A 67 7.91 -24.42 16.18
C GLU A 67 7.74 -22.97 15.72
N CYS A 68 7.02 -22.14 16.50
CA CYS A 68 6.69 -20.79 16.05
C CYS A 68 7.92 -19.93 15.74
N GLN A 69 9.00 -20.09 16.50
CA GLN A 69 10.23 -19.35 16.26
C GLN A 69 10.93 -19.79 14.97
N ALA A 70 11.00 -21.11 14.72
CA ALA A 70 11.50 -21.66 13.47
C ALA A 70 10.64 -21.23 12.26
N ALA A 71 9.32 -21.12 12.43
CA ALA A 71 8.42 -20.62 11.40
C ALA A 71 8.69 -19.14 11.09
N VAL A 72 8.93 -18.29 12.10
CA VAL A 72 9.34 -16.88 11.87
C VAL A 72 10.67 -16.81 11.13
N ASP A 73 11.68 -17.60 11.54
CA ASP A 73 12.98 -17.65 10.85
C ASP A 73 12.82 -18.06 9.38
N TRP A 74 12.02 -19.08 9.11
CA TRP A 74 11.71 -19.50 7.75
C TRP A 74 11.02 -18.39 6.94
N MET A 75 10.01 -17.72 7.49
CA MET A 75 9.31 -16.62 6.81
C MET A 75 10.24 -15.43 6.51
N LEU A 76 11.22 -15.14 7.37
CA LEU A 76 12.21 -14.09 7.14
C LEU A 76 13.23 -14.45 6.05
N GLN A 77 13.45 -15.75 5.81
CA GLN A 77 14.36 -16.27 4.80
C GLN A 77 13.66 -16.61 3.48
N ASP A 78 12.33 -16.55 3.44
CA ASP A 78 11.52 -16.90 2.28
C ASP A 78 11.94 -16.06 1.05
N PRO A 79 12.35 -16.68 -0.07
CA PRO A 79 12.79 -15.94 -1.25
C PRO A 79 11.67 -15.11 -1.91
N LEU A 80 10.40 -15.45 -1.71
CA LEU A 80 9.27 -14.62 -2.17
C LEU A 80 9.16 -13.31 -1.37
N ALA A 81 9.74 -13.26 -0.18
CA ALA A 81 9.91 -12.05 0.59
C ALA A 81 10.71 -10.98 -0.20
N ASN A 82 11.62 -11.39 -1.07
CA ASN A 82 12.49 -10.51 -1.85
C ASN A 82 11.87 -10.05 -3.20
N GLN A 83 10.66 -10.49 -3.53
CA GLN A 83 9.99 -10.16 -4.80
C GLN A 83 9.02 -8.98 -4.64
N ALA A 84 9.55 -7.82 -4.24
CA ALA A 84 8.78 -6.58 -4.20
C ALA A 84 8.64 -5.99 -5.62
N PRO A 85 7.49 -5.37 -5.97
CA PRO A 85 7.38 -4.54 -7.16
C PRO A 85 8.44 -3.42 -7.14
N ALA A 86 8.96 -3.04 -8.31
CA ALA A 86 10.06 -2.05 -8.42
C ALA A 86 9.76 -0.68 -7.77
N GLU A 87 8.48 -0.33 -7.65
CA GLU A 87 8.00 0.95 -7.07
C GLU A 87 7.89 0.91 -5.53
N LEU A 88 8.12 -0.25 -4.91
CA LEU A 88 7.94 -0.49 -3.47
C LEU A 88 9.24 -1.00 -2.84
N GLY A 89 9.74 -0.28 -1.85
CA GLY A 89 10.69 -0.80 -0.88
C GLY A 89 9.97 -1.76 0.07
N GLN A 90 10.57 -2.92 0.32
CA GLN A 90 10.02 -3.93 1.21
C GLN A 90 11.07 -4.31 2.26
N ARG A 91 10.68 -4.27 3.54
CA ARG A 91 11.52 -4.64 4.66
C ARG A 91 10.79 -5.58 5.60
N PHE A 92 11.53 -6.51 6.16
CA PHE A 92 11.04 -7.44 7.16
C PHE A 92 11.75 -7.20 8.47
N SER A 93 11.00 -7.27 9.56
CA SER A 93 11.56 -7.24 10.90
C SER A 93 10.86 -8.25 11.79
N ARG A 94 11.63 -8.86 12.69
CA ARG A 94 11.08 -9.71 13.74
C ARG A 94 10.39 -8.85 14.79
N LEU A 95 9.25 -9.32 15.32
CA LEU A 95 8.59 -8.68 16.46
C LEU A 95 9.39 -8.89 17.75
N ALA A 96 9.21 -8.02 18.73
CA ALA A 96 9.98 -8.07 19.98
C ALA A 96 9.76 -9.36 20.79
N ASP A 97 8.59 -9.98 20.65
CA ASP A 97 8.25 -11.27 21.25
C ASP A 97 8.85 -12.48 20.53
N GLY A 98 9.40 -12.29 19.32
CA GLY A 98 9.93 -13.35 18.48
C GLY A 98 8.88 -14.30 17.87
N LEU A 99 7.58 -14.08 18.14
CA LEU A 99 6.48 -14.93 17.72
C LEU A 99 5.74 -14.41 16.46
N GLY A 100 6.30 -13.38 15.84
CA GLY A 100 5.82 -12.89 14.56
C GLY A 100 6.83 -11.98 13.87
N MET A 101 6.38 -11.43 12.76
CA MET A 101 7.15 -10.53 11.92
C MET A 101 6.29 -9.36 11.45
N ALA A 102 6.94 -8.23 11.22
CA ALA A 102 6.38 -7.11 10.52
C ALA A 102 6.91 -7.07 9.09
N VAL A 103 6.00 -6.78 8.16
CA VAL A 103 6.31 -6.43 6.77
C VAL A 103 6.03 -4.94 6.61
N ASP A 104 7.09 -4.18 6.32
CA ASP A 104 7.04 -2.76 6.04
C ASP A 104 7.18 -2.54 4.53
N LEU A 105 6.13 -2.02 3.90
CA LEU A 105 6.14 -1.58 2.52
C LEU A 105 6.23 -0.06 2.48
N ARG A 106 7.10 0.48 1.64
CA ARG A 106 7.34 1.92 1.50
C ARG A 106 7.42 2.31 0.03
N SER A 107 6.81 3.43 -0.33
CA SER A 107 6.98 4.06 -1.64
C SER A 107 7.53 5.46 -1.46
N GLU A 108 8.74 5.70 -1.94
CA GLU A 108 9.36 7.04 -1.89
C GLU A 108 8.65 8.02 -2.83
N ALA A 109 8.14 7.53 -3.96
CA ALA A 109 7.49 8.36 -4.98
C ALA A 109 6.23 9.07 -4.47
N ALA A 110 5.51 8.45 -3.54
CA ALA A 110 4.29 9.01 -2.94
C ALA A 110 4.42 9.27 -1.43
N ASN A 111 5.60 9.05 -0.84
CA ASN A 111 5.83 9.12 0.60
C ASN A 111 4.79 8.32 1.43
N LEU A 112 4.46 7.11 0.94
CA LEU A 112 3.50 6.22 1.58
C LEU A 112 4.21 5.08 2.29
N GLU A 113 3.73 4.73 3.48
CA GLU A 113 4.21 3.58 4.25
C GLU A 113 3.02 2.74 4.72
N ARG A 114 3.18 1.41 4.64
CA ARG A 114 2.20 0.46 5.13
C ARG A 114 2.90 -0.70 5.84
N ARG A 115 2.56 -0.88 7.10
CA ARG A 115 3.08 -1.95 7.96
C ARG A 115 1.99 -2.97 8.25
N ARG A 116 2.32 -4.25 8.12
CA ARG A 116 1.42 -5.36 8.48
C ARG A 116 2.17 -6.36 9.36
N LEU A 117 1.49 -6.82 10.40
CA LEU A 117 1.99 -7.86 11.27
C LEU A 117 1.46 -9.23 10.82
N PHE A 118 2.34 -10.22 10.85
CA PHE A 118 2.03 -11.61 10.60
C PHE A 118 2.57 -12.47 11.72
N THR A 119 1.73 -13.37 12.22
CA THR A 119 2.13 -14.39 13.19
C THR A 119 2.02 -15.76 12.51
N PRO A 120 3.02 -16.63 12.63
CA PRO A 120 2.96 -17.96 12.00
C PRO A 120 1.79 -18.79 12.53
N ALA A 121 1.41 -18.61 13.80
CA ALA A 121 0.26 -19.28 14.40
C ALA A 121 -1.07 -18.92 13.70
N ALA A 122 -1.28 -17.65 13.36
CA ALA A 122 -2.48 -17.22 12.63
C ALA A 122 -2.52 -17.71 11.17
N LEU A 123 -1.37 -18.14 10.65
CA LEU A 123 -1.23 -18.73 9.31
C LEU A 123 -1.30 -20.27 9.35
N GLY A 124 -1.41 -20.88 10.53
CA GLY A 124 -1.38 -22.33 10.70
C GLY A 124 0.01 -22.96 10.51
N LEU A 125 1.08 -22.15 10.50
CA LEU A 125 2.47 -22.64 10.36
C LEU A 125 3.03 -23.21 11.66
N CYS A 126 2.47 -22.82 12.81
CA CYS A 126 2.85 -23.33 14.13
C CYS A 126 1.63 -23.42 15.06
N VAL A 127 1.78 -24.19 16.14
CA VAL A 127 0.80 -24.24 17.24
C VAL A 127 1.26 -23.28 18.33
N ALA A 128 0.41 -22.33 18.72
CA ALA A 128 0.71 -21.46 19.85
C ALA A 128 0.62 -22.28 21.15
N GLU A 129 1.74 -22.54 21.79
CA GLU A 129 1.80 -23.13 23.13
C GLU A 129 1.19 -22.13 24.13
N GLY A 130 -0.14 -22.19 24.35
CA GLY A 130 -0.80 -21.27 25.28
C GLY A 130 -2.30 -21.06 25.13
N VAL A 131 -3.00 -21.79 24.26
CA VAL A 131 -4.48 -21.78 24.24
C VAL A 131 -4.98 -23.21 24.39
N GLY A 132 -4.95 -23.69 25.64
CA GLY A 132 -5.61 -24.91 26.11
C GLY A 132 -6.37 -24.59 27.38
#